data_AF-A0A942FBM2-F1
#
_entry.id   AF-A0A942FBM2-F1
#
_cell.length_a   1.000
_cell.length_b   1.000
_cell.length_c   1.000
_cell.angle_alpha   90.00
_cell.angle_beta   90.00
_cell.angle_gamma   90.00
#
_symmetry.space_group_name_H-M   'P 1'
#
loop_
_entity.id
_entity.type
_entity.pdbx_description
1 polymer ?
#
loop_
_entity_poly.entity_id
_entity_poly.type
_entity_poly.pdbx_seq_one_letter_code
_entity_poly.pdbx_strand_id
1 'polypeptide(L)'
;MNNNLSTQNSFTESSWKSLLKLGSIMTFVALIGILLDVIIGITSGGDLSALPQSAVDRFTQFQDNTWLGLYNLDLLNIINQIILIPAYLALYAVQRNTNKGYALLALVVFLFGSAIMVAANTALPMLELSNKYFTSTSEIQKNLYAAAGESLLAQGAHGSPGIFPGFFIPNIANLIISVLMLKGNIFSRINSWLGIIGSMLMLTYVILVNFVSGAETMATAIAMPGGLLLMVWMGMFALKLIKLSRS
;
A
#
# COMPACT_ATOMS: atom_id res chain seq x y z
N MET A 1 32.98 -32.66 9.03
CA MET A 1 32.60 -31.25 9.27
C MET A 1 32.38 -30.45 7.97
N ASN A 2 33.14 -30.68 6.87
CA ASN A 2 32.94 -29.93 5.61
C ASN A 2 31.61 -30.18 4.86
N ASN A 3 31.02 -31.38 4.93
CA ASN A 3 29.76 -31.68 4.23
C ASN A 3 28.52 -30.98 4.82
N ASN A 4 28.55 -30.61 6.11
CA ASN A 4 27.43 -29.91 6.74
C ASN A 4 27.44 -28.40 6.42
N LEU A 5 28.62 -27.83 6.19
CA LEU A 5 28.78 -26.43 5.81
C LEU A 5 28.43 -26.19 4.33
N SER A 6 28.80 -27.11 3.43
CA SER A 6 28.45 -27.02 2.01
C SER A 6 26.95 -27.20 1.76
N THR A 7 26.31 -28.11 2.49
CA THR A 7 24.85 -28.30 2.45
C THR A 7 24.11 -27.11 3.07
N GLN A 8 24.52 -26.59 4.23
CA GLN A 8 23.90 -25.37 4.80
C GLN A 8 24.00 -24.16 3.86
N ASN A 9 25.14 -23.97 3.19
CA ASN A 9 25.32 -22.86 2.25
C ASN A 9 24.42 -23.00 1.02
N SER A 10 24.29 -24.22 0.46
CA SER A 10 23.41 -24.45 -0.70
C SER A 10 21.92 -24.32 -0.37
N PHE A 11 21.48 -24.77 0.82
CA PHE A 11 20.10 -24.53 1.30
C PHE A 11 19.82 -23.05 1.53
N THR A 12 20.80 -22.32 2.06
CA THR A 12 20.68 -20.87 2.31
C THR A 12 20.61 -20.10 0.99
N GLU A 13 21.45 -20.42 0.01
CA GLU A 13 21.38 -19.80 -1.32
C GLU A 13 20.08 -20.11 -2.06
N SER A 14 19.62 -21.37 -2.01
CA SER A 14 18.35 -21.79 -2.60
C SER A 14 17.15 -21.06 -1.98
N SER A 15 17.14 -20.89 -0.65
CA SER A 15 16.06 -20.17 0.03
C SER A 15 16.03 -18.68 -0.32
N TRP A 16 17.18 -18.02 -0.47
CA TRP A 16 17.24 -16.64 -0.95
C TRP A 16 16.74 -16.52 -2.40
N LYS A 17 17.16 -17.40 -3.31
CA LYS A 17 16.68 -17.37 -4.71
C LYS A 17 15.15 -17.54 -4.79
N SER A 18 14.58 -18.44 -4.00
CA SER A 18 13.13 -18.63 -3.90
C SER A 18 12.43 -17.35 -3.42
N LEU A 19 12.95 -16.72 -2.36
CA LEU A 19 12.41 -15.45 -1.85
C LEU A 19 12.47 -14.32 -2.87
N LEU A 20 13.56 -14.20 -3.64
CA LEU A 20 13.70 -13.20 -4.70
C LEU A 20 12.66 -13.42 -5.82
N LYS A 21 12.44 -14.68 -6.20
CA LYS A 21 11.42 -15.05 -7.19
C LYS A 21 10.01 -14.72 -6.68
N LEU A 22 9.70 -15.11 -5.45
CA LEU A 22 8.41 -14.80 -4.82
C LEU A 22 8.17 -13.30 -4.74
N GLY A 23 9.15 -12.53 -4.23
CA GLY A 23 9.05 -11.07 -4.16
C GLY A 23 8.83 -10.41 -5.51
N SER A 24 9.50 -10.90 -6.57
CA SER A 24 9.26 -10.42 -7.94
C SER A 24 7.83 -10.72 -8.42
N ILE A 25 7.34 -11.95 -8.24
CA ILE A 25 5.99 -12.34 -8.68
C ILE A 25 4.96 -11.49 -7.96
N MET A 26 5.09 -11.37 -6.64
CA MET A 26 4.15 -10.59 -5.82
C MET A 26 4.19 -9.10 -6.16
N THR A 27 5.34 -8.55 -6.54
CA THR A 27 5.42 -7.17 -7.06
C THR A 27 4.61 -7.00 -8.35
N PHE A 28 4.66 -7.96 -9.28
CA PHE A 28 3.85 -7.89 -10.49
C PHE A 28 2.35 -8.06 -10.21
N VAL A 29 1.98 -8.92 -9.25
CA VAL A 29 0.59 -9.04 -8.80
C VAL A 29 0.09 -7.71 -8.20
N ALA A 30 0.89 -7.08 -7.34
CA ALA A 30 0.56 -5.76 -6.79
C ALA A 30 0.47 -4.68 -7.88
N LEU A 31 1.35 -4.70 -8.90
CA LEU A 31 1.26 -3.78 -10.04
C LEU A 31 -0.05 -3.93 -10.80
N ILE A 32 -0.54 -5.16 -11.01
CA ILE A 32 -1.86 -5.38 -11.62
C ILE A 32 -2.95 -4.75 -10.74
N GLY A 33 -2.89 -4.94 -9.43
CA GLY A 33 -3.83 -4.33 -8.49
C GLY A 33 -3.79 -2.81 -8.49
N ILE A 34 -2.61 -2.19 -8.59
CA ILE A 34 -2.44 -0.73 -8.68
C ILE A 34 -2.97 -0.21 -10.02
N LEU A 35 -2.75 -0.94 -11.12
CA LEU A 35 -3.33 -0.57 -12.43
C LEU A 35 -4.86 -0.66 -12.41
N LEU A 36 -5.42 -1.67 -11.75
CA LEU A 36 -6.86 -1.78 -11.54
C LEU A 36 -7.39 -0.62 -10.71
N ASP A 37 -6.70 -0.23 -9.64
CA ASP A 37 -7.04 0.94 -8.83
C ASP A 37 -7.10 2.22 -9.67
N VAL A 38 -6.09 2.48 -10.49
CA VAL A 38 -6.07 3.64 -11.41
C VAL A 38 -7.25 3.61 -12.38
N ILE A 39 -7.57 2.45 -12.97
CA ILE A 39 -8.70 2.31 -13.90
C ILE A 39 -10.03 2.56 -13.20
N ILE A 40 -10.24 1.97 -12.02
CA ILE A 40 -11.47 2.16 -11.24
C ILE A 40 -11.60 3.61 -10.79
N GLY A 41 -10.52 4.24 -10.31
CA GLY A 41 -10.49 5.64 -9.92
C GLY A 41 -10.88 6.57 -11.07
N ILE A 42 -10.34 6.36 -12.28
CA ILE A 42 -10.70 7.16 -13.46
C ILE A 42 -12.16 6.94 -13.86
N THR A 43 -12.64 5.69 -13.89
CA THR A 43 -14.00 5.37 -14.34
C THR A 43 -15.10 5.77 -13.33
N SER A 44 -14.76 5.83 -12.04
CA SER A 44 -15.67 6.29 -10.97
C SER A 44 -15.68 7.81 -10.78
N GLY A 45 -14.91 8.56 -11.56
CA GLY A 45 -14.86 10.02 -11.55
C GLY A 45 -13.73 10.62 -10.71
N GLY A 46 -13.04 9.83 -9.88
CA GLY A 46 -11.82 10.21 -9.17
C GLY A 46 -11.97 11.36 -8.16
N ASP A 47 -13.20 11.84 -7.94
CA ASP A 47 -13.49 12.99 -7.09
C ASP A 47 -13.80 12.52 -5.66
N LEU A 48 -12.81 12.66 -4.79
CA LEU A 48 -12.93 12.41 -3.35
C LEU A 48 -14.06 13.22 -2.71
N SER A 49 -14.36 14.42 -3.22
CA SER A 49 -15.42 15.29 -2.70
C SER A 49 -16.82 14.81 -3.09
N ALA A 50 -16.93 14.06 -4.20
CA ALA A 50 -18.16 13.44 -4.65
C ALA A 50 -18.48 12.13 -3.90
N LEU A 51 -17.55 11.64 -3.08
CA LEU A 51 -17.81 10.45 -2.27
C LEU A 51 -18.85 10.75 -1.18
N PRO A 52 -19.67 9.75 -0.81
CA PRO A 52 -20.58 9.88 0.32
C PRO A 52 -19.85 10.27 1.61
N GLN A 53 -20.26 11.36 2.24
CA GLN A 53 -19.55 11.92 3.40
C GLN A 53 -20.11 11.40 4.73
N SER A 54 -21.36 10.96 4.78
CA SER A 54 -21.96 10.38 5.99
C SER A 54 -21.90 8.86 6.01
N ALA A 55 -21.94 8.29 7.21
CA ALA A 55 -22.00 6.85 7.42
C ALA A 55 -23.24 6.23 6.77
N VAL A 56 -24.40 6.90 6.86
CA VAL A 56 -25.65 6.39 6.28
C VAL A 56 -25.60 6.39 4.76
N ASP A 57 -25.01 7.41 4.15
CA ASP A 57 -24.83 7.44 2.70
C ASP A 57 -23.83 6.36 2.25
N ARG A 58 -22.79 6.09 3.04
CA ARG A 58 -21.87 4.96 2.81
C ARG A 58 -22.56 3.62 2.96
N PHE A 59 -23.45 3.47 3.94
CA PHE A 59 -24.26 2.28 4.06
C PHE A 59 -25.13 2.07 2.83
N THR A 60 -25.76 3.13 2.34
CA THR A 60 -26.57 3.09 1.10
C THR A 60 -25.70 2.68 -0.10
N GLN A 61 -24.50 3.25 -0.24
CA GLN A 61 -23.54 2.83 -1.27
C GLN A 61 -23.21 1.32 -1.20
N PHE A 62 -23.10 0.74 -0.01
CA PHE A 62 -22.89 -0.70 0.15
C PHE A 62 -24.08 -1.55 -0.32
N GLN A 63 -25.32 -1.04 -0.19
CA GLN A 63 -26.52 -1.70 -0.68
C GLN A 63 -26.64 -1.61 -2.21
N ASP A 64 -26.27 -0.45 -2.78
CA ASP A 64 -26.30 -0.25 -4.23
C ASP A 64 -25.20 -1.04 -4.94
N ASN A 65 -23.97 -0.97 -4.41
CA ASN A 65 -22.82 -1.67 -4.94
C ASN A 65 -21.78 -1.93 -3.85
N THR A 66 -21.84 -3.14 -3.29
CA THR A 66 -20.91 -3.57 -2.23
C THR A 66 -19.44 -3.44 -2.63
N TRP A 67 -19.08 -3.81 -3.86
CA TRP A 67 -17.69 -3.76 -4.32
C TRP A 67 -17.17 -2.34 -4.45
N LEU A 68 -18.01 -1.41 -4.91
CA LEU A 68 -17.66 0.01 -4.96
C LEU A 68 -17.49 0.60 -3.56
N GLY A 69 -18.35 0.22 -2.61
CA GLY A 69 -18.22 0.61 -1.20
C GLY A 69 -16.91 0.12 -0.57
N LEU A 70 -16.54 -1.15 -0.82
CA LEU A 70 -15.26 -1.72 -0.35
C LEU A 70 -14.05 -1.02 -0.99
N TYR A 71 -14.13 -0.74 -2.29
CA TYR A 71 -13.09 -0.03 -3.03
C TYR A 71 -12.86 1.38 -2.47
N ASN A 72 -13.93 2.17 -2.31
CA ASN A 72 -13.85 3.54 -1.82
C ASN A 72 -13.43 3.67 -0.34
N LEU A 73 -13.37 2.55 0.39
CA LEU A 73 -12.79 2.45 1.73
C LEU A 73 -11.44 1.72 1.71
N ASP A 74 -10.68 1.86 0.62
CA ASP A 74 -9.28 1.43 0.49
C ASP A 74 -9.01 -0.09 0.61
N LEU A 75 -10.03 -0.96 0.47
CA LEU A 75 -9.80 -2.41 0.60
C LEU A 75 -8.76 -2.94 -0.40
N LEU A 76 -8.82 -2.48 -1.66
CA LEU A 76 -7.86 -2.86 -2.70
C LEU A 76 -6.43 -2.43 -2.34
N ASN A 77 -6.29 -1.22 -1.79
CA ASN A 77 -4.99 -0.67 -1.36
C ASN A 77 -4.36 -1.54 -0.27
N ILE A 78 -5.16 -2.04 0.66
CA ILE A 78 -4.68 -2.91 1.73
C ILE A 78 -4.29 -4.29 1.23
N ILE A 79 -5.08 -4.87 0.34
CA ILE A 79 -4.73 -6.14 -0.29
C ILE A 79 -3.39 -6.00 -1.04
N ASN A 80 -3.22 -4.93 -1.82
CA ASN A 80 -1.96 -4.65 -2.51
C ASN A 80 -0.78 -4.47 -1.55
N GLN A 81 -1.00 -3.78 -0.43
CA GLN A 81 0.03 -3.57 0.58
C GLN A 81 0.50 -4.87 1.24
N ILE A 82 -0.44 -5.78 1.55
CA ILE A 82 -0.11 -7.12 2.07
C ILE A 82 0.66 -7.93 1.03
N ILE A 83 0.21 -7.90 -0.23
CA ILE A 83 0.86 -8.58 -1.36
C ILE A 83 2.30 -8.08 -1.55
N LEU A 84 2.62 -6.83 -1.18
CA LEU A 84 3.98 -6.30 -1.29
C LEU A 84 4.95 -6.75 -0.19
N ILE A 85 4.49 -7.39 0.89
CA ILE A 85 5.36 -7.86 1.98
C ILE A 85 6.51 -8.77 1.48
N PRO A 86 6.25 -9.80 0.64
CA PRO A 86 7.33 -10.61 0.05
C PRO A 86 8.30 -9.81 -0.82
N ALA A 87 7.84 -8.74 -1.50
CA ALA A 87 8.72 -7.88 -2.28
C ALA A 87 9.73 -7.15 -1.38
N TYR A 88 9.29 -6.65 -0.23
CA TYR A 88 10.15 -5.99 0.74
C TYR A 88 11.13 -6.95 1.44
N LEU A 89 10.71 -8.18 1.69
CA LEU A 89 11.62 -9.24 2.16
C LEU A 89 12.71 -9.55 1.12
N ALA A 90 12.34 -9.60 -0.18
CA ALA A 90 13.29 -9.78 -1.27
C ALA A 90 14.24 -8.58 -1.41
N LEU A 91 13.74 -7.35 -1.28
CA LEU A 91 14.57 -6.14 -1.30
C LEU A 91 15.55 -6.12 -0.12
N TYR A 92 15.12 -6.48 1.08
CA TYR A 92 16.02 -6.69 2.22
C TYR A 92 17.10 -7.73 1.90
N ALA A 93 16.71 -8.86 1.29
CA ALA A 93 17.63 -9.93 0.97
C ALA A 93 18.76 -9.48 0.02
N VAL A 94 18.45 -8.62 -0.95
CA VAL A 94 19.44 -8.04 -1.86
C VAL A 94 20.27 -6.96 -1.16
N GLN A 95 19.62 -6.06 -0.43
CA GLN A 95 20.24 -4.84 0.08
C GLN A 95 21.01 -5.02 1.38
N ARG A 96 20.85 -6.15 2.09
CA ARG A 96 21.60 -6.44 3.31
C ARG A 96 23.12 -6.44 3.10
N ASN A 97 23.59 -6.75 1.89
CA ASN A 97 25.00 -6.76 1.52
C ASN A 97 25.53 -5.34 1.24
N THR A 98 24.66 -4.38 0.94
CA THR A 98 25.01 -2.96 0.77
C THR A 98 25.00 -2.23 2.11
N ASN A 99 23.92 -2.37 2.88
CA ASN A 99 23.86 -1.89 4.26
C ASN A 99 22.77 -2.64 5.04
N LYS A 100 23.17 -3.57 5.89
CA LYS A 100 22.26 -4.40 6.68
C LYS A 100 21.32 -3.59 7.58
N GLY A 101 21.84 -2.54 8.23
CA GLY A 101 21.07 -1.72 9.18
C GLY A 101 19.93 -0.98 8.49
N TYR A 102 20.23 -0.23 7.44
CA TYR A 102 19.19 0.51 6.71
C TYR A 102 18.27 -0.40 5.88
N ALA A 103 18.75 -1.55 5.40
CA ALA A 103 17.89 -2.52 4.72
C ALA A 103 16.87 -3.12 5.70
N LEU A 104 17.30 -3.45 6.93
CA LEU A 104 16.40 -3.91 7.98
C LEU A 104 15.42 -2.81 8.40
N LEU A 105 15.91 -1.56 8.55
CA LEU A 105 15.06 -0.42 8.85
C LEU A 105 13.95 -0.26 7.80
N ALA A 106 14.27 -0.29 6.50
CA ALA A 106 13.27 -0.19 5.44
C ALA A 106 12.21 -1.30 5.55
N LEU A 107 12.62 -2.54 5.80
CA LEU A 107 11.70 -3.66 5.98
C LEU A 107 10.79 -3.46 7.21
N VAL A 108 11.36 -3.09 8.36
CA VAL A 108 10.59 -2.89 9.60
C VAL A 108 9.61 -1.73 9.45
N VAL A 109 10.04 -0.61 8.87
CA VAL A 109 9.18 0.56 8.60
C VAL A 109 8.05 0.17 7.65
N PHE A 110 8.34 -0.60 6.60
CA PHE A 110 7.31 -1.07 5.67
C PHE A 110 6.28 -1.98 6.34
N LEU A 111 6.72 -2.98 7.11
CA LEU A 111 5.84 -3.90 7.83
C LEU A 111 5.00 -3.17 8.88
N PHE A 112 5.61 -2.24 9.61
CA PHE A 112 4.92 -1.43 10.62
C PHE A 112 3.83 -0.55 9.99
N GLY A 113 4.16 0.17 8.92
CA GLY A 113 3.19 0.97 8.17
C GLY A 113 2.07 0.11 7.57
N SER A 114 2.41 -1.07 7.02
CA SER A 114 1.43 -2.02 6.48
C SER A 114 0.47 -2.51 7.57
N ALA A 115 0.99 -2.85 8.75
CA ALA A 115 0.18 -3.30 9.88
C ALA A 115 -0.77 -2.20 10.36
N ILE A 116 -0.30 -0.95 10.44
CA ILE A 116 -1.15 0.20 10.78
C ILE A 116 -2.25 0.37 9.72
N MET A 117 -1.91 0.30 8.44
CA MET A 117 -2.88 0.48 7.35
C MET A 117 -3.97 -0.60 7.36
N VAL A 118 -3.59 -1.85 7.62
CA VAL A 118 -4.55 -2.96 7.79
C VAL A 118 -5.43 -2.74 9.02
N ALA A 119 -4.84 -2.36 10.16
CA ALA A 119 -5.55 -2.21 11.43
C ALA A 119 -6.48 -0.99 11.46
N ALA A 120 -6.13 0.08 10.74
CA ALA A 120 -6.93 1.30 10.67
C ALA A 120 -8.02 1.24 9.60
N ASN A 121 -8.05 0.19 8.76
CA ASN A 121 -9.05 0.10 7.72
C ASN A 121 -10.45 -0.20 8.24
N THR A 122 -11.42 0.45 7.62
CA THR A 122 -12.82 0.35 8.04
C THR A 122 -13.75 -0.25 6.99
N ALA A 123 -13.25 -0.75 5.86
CA ALA A 123 -14.08 -1.28 4.77
C ALA A 123 -15.00 -2.43 5.21
N LEU A 124 -14.43 -3.48 5.83
CA LEU A 124 -15.21 -4.64 6.27
C LEU A 124 -16.10 -4.33 7.49
N PRO A 125 -15.63 -3.62 8.53
CA PRO A 125 -16.52 -3.17 9.61
C PRO A 125 -17.69 -2.30 9.12
N MET A 126 -17.44 -1.40 8.15
CA MET A 126 -18.49 -0.53 7.59
C MET A 126 -19.54 -1.34 6.81
N LEU A 127 -19.12 -2.37 6.06
CA LEU A 127 -20.04 -3.29 5.40
C LEU A 127 -20.92 -4.04 6.42
N GLU A 128 -20.34 -4.51 7.53
CA GLU A 128 -21.10 -5.15 8.59
C GLU A 128 -22.13 -4.19 9.21
N LEU A 129 -21.75 -2.95 9.48
CA LEU A 129 -22.67 -1.93 10.00
C LEU A 129 -23.77 -1.57 8.99
N SER A 130 -23.46 -1.49 7.69
CA SER A 130 -24.48 -1.30 6.64
C SER A 130 -25.54 -2.38 6.70
N ASN A 131 -25.13 -3.66 6.74
CA ASN A 131 -26.06 -4.77 6.82
C ASN A 131 -26.93 -4.72 8.09
N LYS A 132 -26.34 -4.39 9.25
CA LYS A 132 -27.09 -4.22 10.50
C LYS A 132 -28.06 -3.04 10.46
N TYR A 133 -27.68 -1.94 9.81
CA TYR A 133 -28.52 -0.76 9.65
C TYR A 133 -29.77 -1.06 8.81
N PHE A 134 -29.63 -1.71 7.66
CA PHE A 134 -30.75 -1.99 6.77
C PHE A 134 -31.64 -3.16 7.20
N THR A 135 -31.11 -4.11 7.99
CA THR A 135 -31.91 -5.23 8.53
C THR A 135 -32.64 -4.91 9.82
N SER A 136 -32.23 -3.86 10.54
CA SER A 136 -32.88 -3.48 11.80
C SER A 136 -34.22 -2.77 11.56
N THR A 137 -35.23 -3.15 12.34
CA THR A 137 -36.54 -2.47 12.40
C THR A 137 -36.60 -1.40 13.50
N SER A 138 -35.58 -1.33 14.37
CA SER A 138 -35.53 -0.38 15.49
C SER A 138 -34.77 0.89 15.10
N GLU A 139 -35.44 2.04 15.17
CA GLU A 139 -34.83 3.34 14.89
C GLU A 139 -33.66 3.66 15.85
N ILE A 140 -33.78 3.25 17.12
CA ILE A 140 -32.71 3.39 18.11
C ILE A 140 -31.46 2.62 17.67
N GLN A 141 -31.61 1.38 17.21
CA GLN A 141 -30.47 0.59 16.72
C GLN A 141 -29.86 1.19 15.45
N LYS A 142 -30.69 1.67 14.52
CA LYS A 142 -30.21 2.36 13.31
C LYS A 142 -29.33 3.56 13.65
N ASN A 143 -29.75 4.40 14.58
CA ASN A 143 -28.98 5.56 15.02
C ASN A 143 -27.65 5.14 15.69
N LEU A 144 -27.64 4.04 16.46
CA LEU A 144 -26.40 3.49 17.03
C LEU A 144 -25.43 3.00 15.96
N TYR A 145 -25.92 2.30 14.92
CA TYR A 145 -25.07 1.85 13.82
C TYR A 145 -24.54 3.01 12.97
N ALA A 146 -25.36 4.04 12.72
CA ALA A 146 -24.93 5.26 12.05
C ALA A 146 -23.81 5.96 12.83
N ALA A 147 -23.98 6.15 14.14
CA ALA A 147 -22.95 6.75 15.00
C ALA A 147 -21.65 5.94 15.02
N ALA A 148 -21.73 4.60 15.06
CA ALA A 148 -20.56 3.74 14.94
C ALA A 148 -19.88 3.88 13.57
N GLY A 149 -20.66 4.04 12.49
CA GLY A 149 -20.14 4.29 11.15
C GLY A 149 -19.42 5.64 11.05
N GLU A 150 -19.92 6.70 11.69
CA GLU A 150 -19.24 8.00 11.73
C GLU A 150 -17.86 7.89 12.41
N SER A 151 -17.79 7.10 13.49
CA SER A 151 -16.49 6.80 14.14
C SER A 151 -15.54 6.06 13.19
N LEU A 152 -16.04 5.14 12.37
CA LEU A 152 -15.23 4.42 11.38
C LEU A 152 -14.76 5.32 10.22
N LEU A 153 -15.57 6.29 9.80
CA LEU A 153 -15.16 7.29 8.82
C LEU A 153 -14.05 8.18 9.37
N ALA A 154 -14.22 8.67 10.60
CA ALA A 154 -13.18 9.43 11.28
C ALA A 154 -11.87 8.64 11.45
N GLN A 155 -11.96 7.33 11.68
CA GLN A 155 -10.79 6.46 11.82
C GLN A 155 -10.07 6.18 10.49
N GLY A 156 -10.79 5.85 9.43
CA GLY A 156 -10.18 5.17 8.29
C GLY A 156 -10.79 5.45 6.92
N ALA A 157 -11.60 6.51 6.78
CA ALA A 157 -12.01 6.95 5.44
C ALA A 157 -10.79 7.41 4.62
N HIS A 158 -10.86 7.24 3.29
CA HIS A 158 -9.80 7.71 2.41
C HIS A 158 -9.63 9.23 2.55
N GLY A 159 -8.40 9.70 2.80
CA GLY A 159 -8.10 11.11 3.10
C GLY A 159 -8.38 11.55 4.54
N SER A 160 -8.93 10.68 5.40
CA SER A 160 -9.08 10.98 6.82
C SER A 160 -7.72 11.05 7.52
N PRO A 161 -7.47 12.03 8.41
CA PRO A 161 -6.26 12.07 9.23
C PRO A 161 -5.96 10.77 10.00
N GLY A 162 -6.98 9.95 10.30
CA GLY A 162 -6.81 8.67 10.99
C GLY A 162 -6.03 7.61 10.17
N ILE A 163 -6.15 7.63 8.83
CA ILE A 163 -5.43 6.69 7.95
C ILE A 163 -4.05 7.20 7.53
N PHE A 164 -3.72 8.46 7.83
CA PHE A 164 -2.46 9.10 7.46
C PHE A 164 -1.21 8.25 7.75
N PRO A 165 -1.01 7.69 8.97
CA PRO A 165 0.20 6.91 9.24
C PRO A 165 0.30 5.64 8.38
N GLY A 166 -0.85 5.05 8.03
CA GLY A 166 -0.94 3.86 7.18
C GLY A 166 -0.43 4.10 5.75
N PHE A 167 -0.66 5.29 5.19
CA PHE A 167 -0.14 5.66 3.87
C PHE A 167 1.24 6.34 3.93
N PHE A 168 1.54 7.06 5.00
CA PHE A 168 2.78 7.82 5.12
C PHE A 168 3.99 6.93 5.37
N ILE A 169 3.90 6.01 6.34
CA ILE A 169 5.02 5.20 6.80
C ILE A 169 5.55 4.24 5.70
N PRO A 170 4.71 3.53 4.93
CA PRO A 170 5.22 2.71 3.82
C PRO A 170 5.97 3.52 2.75
N ASN A 171 5.57 4.78 2.51
CA ASN A 171 6.29 5.65 1.58
C ASN A 171 7.66 6.10 2.12
N ILE A 172 7.82 6.22 3.44
CA ILE A 172 9.15 6.40 4.05
C ILE A 172 10.01 5.15 3.81
N ALA A 173 9.45 3.95 3.91
CA ALA A 173 10.18 2.72 3.58
C ALA A 173 10.60 2.68 2.09
N ASN A 174 9.71 3.08 1.18
CA ASN A 174 10.02 3.23 -0.24
C ASN A 174 11.22 4.16 -0.44
N LEU A 175 11.21 5.34 0.20
CA LEU A 175 12.30 6.30 0.11
C LEU A 175 13.63 5.73 0.64
N ILE A 176 13.62 5.08 1.82
CA ILE A 176 14.83 4.48 2.40
C ILE A 176 15.39 3.42 1.46
N ILE A 177 14.56 2.51 0.94
CA ILE A 177 15.06 1.43 0.08
C ILE A 177 15.56 1.98 -1.26
N SER A 178 14.94 3.02 -1.82
CA SER A 178 15.40 3.66 -3.06
C SER A 178 16.74 4.40 -2.87
N VAL A 179 16.97 5.04 -1.72
CA VAL A 179 18.29 5.61 -1.37
C VAL A 179 19.35 4.50 -1.25
N LEU A 180 18.99 3.34 -0.70
CA LEU A 180 19.90 2.19 -0.64
C LEU A 180 20.21 1.63 -2.04
N MET A 181 19.22 1.58 -2.93
CA MET A 181 19.42 1.22 -4.34
C MET A 181 20.44 2.12 -5.03
N LEU A 182 20.50 3.42 -4.68
CA LEU A 182 21.47 4.35 -5.25
C LEU A 182 22.90 4.11 -4.77
N LYS A 183 23.07 3.66 -3.52
CA LYS A 183 24.38 3.34 -2.92
C LYS A 183 24.94 2.00 -3.40
N GLY A 184 24.08 1.06 -3.78
CA GLY A 184 24.47 -0.24 -4.30
C GLY A 184 24.70 -0.24 -5.82
N ASN A 185 25.45 -1.24 -6.31
CA ASN A 185 25.66 -1.44 -7.76
C ASN A 185 24.71 -2.50 -8.36
N ILE A 186 23.71 -2.96 -7.59
CA ILE A 186 22.80 -4.04 -8.00
C ILE A 186 21.66 -3.50 -8.87
N PHE A 187 21.07 -2.38 -8.46
CA PHE A 187 19.98 -1.71 -9.18
C PHE A 187 20.54 -0.54 -9.99
N SER A 188 19.85 -0.14 -11.06
CA SER A 188 20.28 1.01 -11.85
C SER A 188 20.02 2.33 -11.10
N ARG A 189 20.82 3.36 -11.42
CA ARG A 189 20.58 4.71 -10.88
C ARG A 189 19.21 5.26 -11.26
N ILE A 190 18.75 4.98 -12.49
CA ILE A 190 17.40 5.35 -12.95
C ILE A 190 16.35 4.76 -12.03
N ASN A 191 16.42 3.44 -11.75
CA ASN A 191 15.49 2.79 -10.83
C ASN A 191 15.45 3.50 -9.47
N SER A 192 16.64 3.80 -8.92
CA SER A 192 16.77 4.46 -7.62
C SER A 192 16.12 5.84 -7.60
N TRP A 193 16.36 6.67 -8.62
CA TRP A 193 15.78 8.02 -8.71
C TRP A 193 14.26 8.01 -8.92
N LEU A 194 13.73 7.09 -9.72
CA LEU A 194 12.28 6.92 -9.87
C LEU A 194 11.61 6.64 -8.53
N GLY A 195 12.20 5.75 -7.73
CA GLY A 195 11.69 5.45 -6.39
C GLY A 195 11.80 6.63 -5.42
N ILE A 196 12.92 7.37 -5.43
CA ILE A 196 13.10 8.56 -4.59
C ILE A 196 12.07 9.63 -4.92
N ILE A 197 11.98 10.03 -6.20
CA ILE A 197 11.08 11.11 -6.65
C ILE A 197 9.63 10.69 -6.46
N GLY A 198 9.27 9.46 -6.86
CA GLY A 198 7.93 8.92 -6.68
C GLY A 198 7.51 8.91 -5.21
N SER A 199 8.37 8.44 -4.31
CA SER A 199 8.08 8.43 -2.86
C SER A 199 7.92 9.83 -2.30
N MET A 200 8.75 10.80 -2.69
CA MET A 200 8.64 12.19 -2.23
C MET A 200 7.34 12.85 -2.69
N LEU A 201 6.91 12.59 -3.93
CA LEU A 201 5.62 13.07 -4.43
C LEU A 201 4.46 12.43 -3.65
N MET A 202 4.52 11.12 -3.38
CA MET A 202 3.49 10.43 -2.58
C MET A 202 3.44 10.92 -1.13
N LEU A 203 4.59 11.17 -0.49
CA LEU A 203 4.63 11.75 0.85
C LEU A 203 3.99 13.14 0.86
N THR A 204 4.29 13.96 -0.15
CA THR A 204 3.69 15.30 -0.32
C THR A 204 2.18 15.20 -0.50
N TYR A 205 1.71 14.30 -1.37
CA TYR A 205 0.30 14.01 -1.57
C TYR A 205 -0.40 13.63 -0.25
N VAL A 206 0.15 12.67 0.48
CA VAL A 206 -0.44 12.17 1.73
C VAL A 206 -0.51 13.28 2.78
N ILE A 207 0.49 14.17 2.86
CA ILE A 207 0.43 15.33 3.76
C ILE A 207 -0.69 16.30 3.33
N LEU A 208 -0.77 16.63 2.04
CA LEU A 208 -1.75 17.59 1.52
C LEU A 208 -3.18 17.11 1.74
N VAL A 209 -3.49 15.87 1.33
CA VAL A 209 -4.86 15.35 1.40
C VAL A 209 -5.37 15.17 2.83
N ASN A 210 -4.48 14.95 3.81
CA ASN A 210 -4.87 14.72 5.20
C ASN A 210 -4.91 15.99 6.05
N PHE A 211 -4.13 17.02 5.72
CA PHE A 211 -3.95 18.19 6.60
C PHE A 211 -4.23 19.54 5.95
N VAL A 212 -4.45 19.59 4.63
CA VAL A 212 -4.73 20.84 3.91
C VAL A 212 -6.10 20.76 3.24
N SER A 213 -7.10 21.30 3.91
CA SER A 213 -8.47 21.40 3.37
C SER A 213 -8.49 22.21 2.07
N GLY A 214 -9.19 21.73 1.04
CA GLY A 214 -9.27 22.42 -0.26
C GLY A 214 -8.08 22.17 -1.19
N ALA A 215 -7.11 21.35 -0.78
CA ALA A 215 -5.96 20.97 -1.61
C ALA A 215 -6.17 19.68 -2.40
N GLU A 216 -7.38 19.09 -2.42
CA GLU A 216 -7.64 17.76 -2.97
C GLU A 216 -7.28 17.68 -4.45
N THR A 217 -7.68 18.69 -5.25
CA THR A 217 -7.34 18.75 -6.68
C THR A 217 -5.82 18.86 -6.91
N MET A 218 -5.13 19.67 -6.10
CA MET A 218 -3.68 19.83 -6.18
C MET A 218 -2.95 18.57 -5.73
N ALA A 219 -3.45 17.92 -4.67
CA ALA A 219 -2.92 16.68 -4.15
C ALA A 219 -3.01 15.57 -5.21
N THR A 220 -4.16 15.41 -5.87
CA THR A 220 -4.35 14.45 -6.96
C THR A 220 -3.41 14.72 -8.15
N ALA A 221 -3.18 15.99 -8.49
CA ALA A 221 -2.22 16.36 -9.55
C ALA A 221 -0.77 15.98 -9.22
N ILE A 222 -0.39 15.94 -7.93
CA ILE A 222 0.92 15.50 -7.45
C ILE A 222 0.98 13.96 -7.36
N ALA A 223 -0.12 13.32 -6.95
CA ALA A 223 -0.20 11.88 -6.79
C ALA A 223 -0.01 11.14 -8.11
N MET A 224 -0.62 11.63 -9.20
CA MET A 224 -0.56 10.97 -10.51
C MET A 224 0.88 10.73 -11.02
N PRO A 225 1.77 11.74 -11.13
CA PRO A 225 3.15 11.51 -11.50
C PRO A 225 3.89 10.67 -10.45
N GLY A 226 3.61 10.86 -9.15
CA GLY A 226 4.21 10.06 -8.09
C GLY A 226 3.94 8.56 -8.23
N GLY A 227 2.67 8.19 -8.40
CA GLY A 227 2.23 6.81 -8.60
C GLY A 227 2.80 6.19 -9.87
N LEU A 228 2.83 6.93 -10.99
CA LEU A 228 3.43 6.45 -12.25
C LEU A 228 4.92 6.14 -12.07
N LEU A 229 5.68 7.03 -11.42
CA LEU A 229 7.10 6.80 -11.15
C LEU A 229 7.32 5.58 -10.26
N LEU A 230 6.51 5.40 -9.22
CA LEU A 230 6.58 4.23 -8.34
C LEU A 230 6.22 2.93 -9.07
N MET A 231 5.24 2.94 -9.98
CA MET A 231 4.93 1.75 -10.80
C MET A 231 6.10 1.35 -11.69
N VAL A 232 6.77 2.31 -12.33
CA VAL A 232 7.97 2.02 -13.14
C VAL A 232 9.11 1.52 -12.25
N TRP A 233 9.34 2.16 -11.10
CA TRP A 233 10.31 1.70 -10.10
C TRP A 233 10.04 0.24 -9.67
N MET A 234 8.79 -0.09 -9.38
CA MET A 234 8.34 -1.43 -9.03
C MET A 234 8.62 -2.46 -10.12
N GLY A 235 8.26 -2.14 -11.38
CA GLY A 235 8.54 -3.01 -12.51
C GLY A 235 10.04 -3.24 -12.70
N MET A 236 10.84 -2.18 -12.60
CA MET A 236 12.30 -2.26 -12.75
C MET A 236 12.96 -3.10 -11.66
N PHE A 237 12.62 -2.89 -10.39
CA PHE A 237 13.22 -3.71 -9.33
C PHE A 237 12.72 -5.16 -9.39
N ALA A 238 11.45 -5.41 -9.73
CA ALA A 238 10.92 -6.77 -9.88
C ALA A 238 11.66 -7.54 -10.98
N LEU A 239 11.86 -6.90 -12.14
CA LEU A 239 12.66 -7.45 -13.23
C LEU A 239 14.11 -7.74 -12.82
N LYS A 240 14.68 -6.95 -11.91
CA LYS A 240 16.01 -7.23 -11.36
C LYS A 240 15.98 -8.41 -10.38
N LEU A 241 15.00 -8.49 -9.49
CA LEU A 241 14.83 -9.59 -8.53
C LEU A 241 14.70 -10.93 -9.25
N ILE A 242 13.89 -11.03 -10.31
CA ILE A 242 13.76 -12.29 -11.06
C ILE A 242 15.06 -12.69 -11.75
N LYS A 243 15.85 -11.73 -12.27
CA LYS A 243 17.17 -12.02 -12.86
C LYS A 243 18.13 -12.57 -11.80
N LEU A 244 18.18 -11.96 -10.62
CA LEU A 244 19.01 -12.43 -9.50
C LEU A 244 18.57 -13.78 -8.94
N SER A 245 17.28 -14.14 -9.06
CA SER A 245 16.79 -15.46 -8.64
C SER A 245 17.26 -16.60 -9.56
N ARG A 246 17.71 -16.27 -10.78
CA ARG A 246 18.11 -17.23 -11.82
C ARG A 246 19.63 -17.37 -11.97
N SER A 247 20.40 -16.40 -11.49
CA SER A 247 21.86 -16.50 -11.32
C SER A 247 22.17 -17.35 -10.10
#